data_AF-A0A7S7SMN7-F1
#
_entry.id   AF-A0A7S7SMN7-F1
#
_cell.length_a   1.000
_cell.length_b   1.000
_cell.length_c   1.000
_cell.angle_alpha   90.00
_cell.angle_beta   90.00
_cell.angle_gamma   90.00
#
_symmetry.space_group_name_H-M   'P 1'
#
loop_
_entity.id
_entity.type
_entity.pdbx_description
1 polymer ?
#
loop_
_entity_poly.entity_id
_entity_poly.type
_entity_poly.pdbx_seq_one_letter_code
_entity_poly.pdbx_strand_id
1 'polypeptide(L)'
;MSLPSDISAPLETHTAQYRVFQALGENCGVVVTDPQTGACAMRFRRDWDEFANGEAEVLQSLAEDLPLKQQEMGTEAFLHWIDGNLSNTLSVEPPAQALCIDLERTAQALYRRYVRSTVHRFQTHLPLIPIDLAAGGLGQDRAAGAKEWIEADVPGRRGLSEDFFLVRIHGRSMEPEIPDGSICVFRSYYGGSRRGGIFIVQRIATMDEGGEFTLKRYDSTKQVTAEGWSHASIRMQPGNPEFSSWELREEDRWVTIAQFVSVLEDPVA
;
A
#
# COMPACT_ATOMS: atom_id res chain seq x y z
N MET A 1 8.31 32.55 -12.80
CA MET A 1 8.46 31.87 -11.52
C MET A 1 8.23 30.40 -11.79
N SER A 2 9.29 29.68 -12.12
CA SER A 2 9.23 28.26 -12.47
C SER A 2 9.02 27.46 -11.18
N LEU A 3 7.99 26.63 -11.14
CA LEU A 3 7.82 25.64 -10.08
C LEU A 3 9.04 24.70 -10.11
N PRO A 4 9.57 24.27 -8.95
CA PRO A 4 10.56 23.21 -8.95
C PRO A 4 9.91 21.98 -9.56
N SER A 5 10.47 21.51 -10.67
CA SER A 5 10.32 20.13 -11.09
C SER A 5 10.89 19.27 -9.97
N ASP A 6 10.01 18.71 -9.13
CA ASP A 6 10.36 17.68 -8.17
C ASP A 6 10.93 16.50 -8.96
N ILE A 7 12.24 16.51 -9.12
CA ILE A 7 13.01 15.33 -9.48
C ILE A 7 12.87 14.43 -8.26
N SER A 8 11.92 13.51 -8.34
CA SER A 8 11.66 12.57 -7.25
C SER A 8 12.97 11.87 -6.88
N ALA A 9 13.38 12.03 -5.62
CA ALA A 9 14.63 11.49 -5.10
C ALA A 9 14.70 9.96 -5.36
N PRO A 10 15.90 9.38 -5.58
CA PRO A 10 16.04 7.95 -5.81
C PRO A 10 15.46 7.14 -4.64
N LEU A 11 15.04 5.90 -4.93
CA LEU A 11 14.61 4.93 -3.92
C LEU A 11 15.79 4.61 -2.99
N GLU A 12 15.80 5.23 -1.81
CA GLU A 12 16.79 4.95 -0.77
C GLU A 12 16.29 3.82 0.12
N THR A 13 17.00 2.70 0.10
CA THR A 13 16.75 1.58 1.02
C THR A 13 17.74 1.64 2.17
N HIS A 14 17.24 1.47 3.39
CA HIS A 14 18.06 1.38 4.60
C HIS A 14 17.69 0.13 5.41
N THR A 15 18.54 -0.24 6.37
CA THR A 15 18.28 -1.38 7.25
C THR A 15 17.46 -0.91 8.45
N ALA A 16 16.24 -1.43 8.56
CA ALA A 16 15.42 -1.30 9.76
C ALA A 16 15.63 -2.50 10.68
N GLN A 17 15.41 -2.29 11.97
CA GLN A 17 15.27 -3.36 12.95
C GLN A 17 13.81 -3.60 13.24
N TYR A 18 13.41 -4.84 13.48
CA TYR A 18 12.06 -5.16 13.92
C TYR A 18 12.05 -6.21 15.01
N ARG A 19 10.94 -6.24 15.75
CA ARG A 19 10.61 -7.28 16.73
C ARG A 19 9.16 -7.69 16.55
N VAL A 20 8.84 -8.93 16.90
CA VAL A 20 7.49 -9.49 16.86
C VAL A 20 6.97 -9.62 18.28
N PHE A 21 5.78 -9.08 18.54
CA PHE A 21 5.08 -9.24 19.81
C PHE A 21 4.27 -10.51 19.82
N GLN A 22 4.23 -11.17 20.96
CA GLN A 22 3.44 -12.35 21.22
C GLN A 22 2.54 -12.16 22.45
N ALA A 23 1.32 -12.66 22.33
CA ALA A 23 0.34 -12.79 23.42
C ALA A 23 -0.23 -14.20 23.33
N LEU A 24 -0.51 -14.84 24.47
CA LEU A 24 -1.14 -16.18 24.49
C LEU A 24 -0.40 -17.24 23.64
N GLY A 25 0.90 -17.08 23.42
CA GLY A 25 1.72 -17.98 22.60
C GLY A 25 1.62 -17.75 21.08
N GLU A 26 0.94 -16.71 20.63
CA GLU A 26 0.78 -16.37 19.21
C GLU A 26 1.22 -14.93 18.90
N ASN A 27 1.68 -14.72 17.67
CA ASN A 27 2.10 -13.39 17.21
C ASN A 27 0.91 -12.44 17.14
N CYS A 28 1.03 -11.27 17.78
CA CYS A 28 -0.05 -10.30 17.89
C CYS A 28 0.31 -8.90 17.39
N GLY A 29 1.58 -8.64 17.09
CA GLY A 29 2.02 -7.37 16.53
C GLY A 29 3.48 -7.35 16.12
N VAL A 30 3.89 -6.23 15.53
CA VAL A 30 5.26 -5.95 15.13
C VAL A 30 5.63 -4.52 15.50
N VAL A 31 6.88 -4.30 15.86
CA VAL A 31 7.50 -2.96 15.90
C VAL A 31 8.65 -2.94 14.92
N VAL A 32 8.75 -1.87 14.13
CA VAL A 32 9.83 -1.61 13.19
C VAL A 32 10.43 -0.26 13.53
N THR A 33 11.75 -0.20 13.62
CA THR A 33 12.50 1.00 13.99
C THR A 33 13.63 1.24 13.02
N ASP A 34 13.87 2.51 12.69
CA ASP A 34 15.09 2.95 12.04
C ASP A 34 16.13 3.34 13.12
N PRO A 35 17.24 2.59 13.24
CA PRO A 35 18.27 2.89 14.23
C PRO A 35 18.99 4.24 14.00
N GLN A 36 18.95 4.79 12.79
CA GLN A 36 19.64 6.04 12.45
C GLN A 36 18.84 7.27 12.88
N THR A 37 17.54 7.25 12.62
CA THR A 37 16.65 8.39 12.91
C THR A 37 15.89 8.24 14.23
N GLY A 38 15.81 7.02 14.75
CA GLY A 38 14.94 6.68 15.87
C GLY A 38 13.46 6.63 15.50
N ALA A 39 13.10 6.71 14.21
CA ALA A 39 11.72 6.54 13.77
C ALA A 39 11.20 5.14 14.15
N CYS A 40 9.91 5.05 14.46
CA CYS A 40 9.26 3.82 14.91
C CYS A 40 7.86 3.70 14.30
N ALA A 41 7.54 2.53 13.78
CA ALA A 41 6.21 2.15 13.32
C ALA A 41 5.79 0.86 14.01
N MET A 42 4.56 0.81 14.50
CA MET A 42 4.01 -0.36 15.19
C MET A 42 2.70 -0.77 14.55
N ARG A 43 2.47 -2.09 14.46
CA ARG A 43 1.19 -2.64 14.04
C ARG A 43 0.81 -3.80 14.94
N PHE A 44 -0.42 -3.76 15.42
CA PHE A 44 -1.01 -4.82 16.22
C PHE A 44 -2.28 -5.31 15.56
N ARG A 45 -2.67 -6.53 15.92
CA ARG A 45 -3.97 -7.06 15.54
C ARG A 45 -5.12 -6.19 16.07
N ARG A 46 -6.26 -6.25 15.38
CA ARG A 46 -7.47 -5.48 15.72
C ARG A 46 -8.62 -6.36 16.19
N ASP A 47 -8.55 -7.65 15.90
CA ASP A 47 -9.52 -8.68 16.24
C ASP A 47 -9.25 -9.27 17.63
N TRP A 48 -9.07 -8.39 18.63
CA TRP A 48 -8.74 -8.82 20.00
C TRP A 48 -9.86 -9.64 20.64
N ASP A 49 -11.12 -9.30 20.36
CA ASP A 49 -12.29 -10.04 20.84
C ASP A 49 -12.28 -11.49 20.35
N GLU A 50 -12.00 -11.70 19.05
CA GLU A 50 -11.88 -13.02 18.46
C GLU A 50 -10.62 -13.78 18.91
N PHE A 51 -9.55 -13.05 19.20
CA PHE A 51 -8.26 -13.64 19.57
C PHE A 51 -8.19 -14.12 21.02
N ALA A 52 -8.59 -13.24 21.94
CA ALA A 52 -8.22 -13.36 23.35
C ALA A 52 -9.43 -13.51 24.27
N ASN A 53 -10.66 -13.48 23.73
CA ASN A 53 -11.90 -13.62 24.49
C ASN A 53 -11.88 -12.76 25.78
N GLY A 54 -11.72 -13.37 26.95
CA GLY A 54 -11.71 -12.69 28.26
C GLY A 54 -10.49 -11.78 28.53
N GLU A 55 -9.42 -11.87 27.73
CA GLU A 55 -8.23 -11.00 27.84
C GLU A 55 -8.19 -9.89 26.78
N ALA A 56 -9.20 -9.81 25.90
CA ALA A 56 -9.25 -8.87 24.79
C ALA A 56 -9.05 -7.40 25.22
N GLU A 57 -9.81 -6.95 26.22
CA GLU A 57 -9.76 -5.56 26.71
C GLU A 57 -8.38 -5.19 27.26
N VAL A 58 -7.73 -6.11 27.99
CA VAL A 58 -6.40 -5.89 28.57
C VAL A 58 -5.34 -5.81 27.48
N LEU A 59 -5.37 -6.75 26.53
CA LEU A 59 -4.40 -6.79 25.44
C LEU A 59 -4.56 -5.61 24.48
N GLN A 60 -5.80 -5.23 24.17
CA GLN A 60 -6.09 -4.03 23.38
C GLN A 60 -5.56 -2.77 24.06
N SER A 61 -5.88 -2.57 25.34
CA SER A 61 -5.40 -1.40 26.10
C SER A 61 -3.88 -1.32 26.13
N LEU A 62 -3.21 -2.47 26.29
CA LEU A 62 -1.76 -2.55 26.30
C LEU A 62 -1.17 -2.21 24.92
N ALA A 63 -1.74 -2.75 23.85
CA ALA A 63 -1.30 -2.45 22.48
C ALA A 63 -1.48 -0.97 22.10
N GLU A 64 -2.56 -0.33 22.57
CA GLU A 64 -2.83 1.09 22.36
C GLU A 64 -1.89 2.01 23.17
N ASP A 65 -1.40 1.55 24.33
CA ASP A 65 -0.47 2.29 25.20
C ASP A 65 1.00 2.23 24.74
N LEU A 66 1.39 1.18 24.01
CA LEU A 66 2.78 0.99 23.57
C LEU A 66 3.33 2.13 22.68
N PRO A 67 2.60 2.64 21.67
CA PRO A 67 3.04 3.80 20.89
C PRO A 67 3.24 5.06 21.75
N LEU A 68 2.37 5.29 22.75
CA LEU A 68 2.48 6.44 23.65
C LEU A 68 3.75 6.34 24.50
N LYS A 69 4.02 5.17 25.08
CA LYS A 69 5.27 4.91 25.81
C LYS A 69 6.51 5.09 24.96
N GLN A 70 6.47 4.65 23.70
CA GLN A 70 7.60 4.87 22.79
C GLN A 70 7.86 6.37 22.56
N GLN A 71 6.81 7.17 22.40
CA GLN A 71 6.94 8.63 22.26
C GLN A 71 7.49 9.29 23.53
N GLU A 72 7.05 8.84 24.71
CA GLU A 72 7.48 9.40 26.00
C GLU A 72 8.93 9.04 26.35
N MET A 73 9.34 7.79 26.12
CA MET A 73 10.66 7.29 26.51
C MET A 73 11.73 7.53 25.44
N GLY A 74 11.33 7.68 24.18
CA GLY A 74 12.21 7.60 23.02
C GLY A 74 12.52 6.14 22.64
N THR A 75 12.86 5.94 21.36
CA THR A 75 12.96 4.60 20.76
C THR A 75 14.00 3.70 21.41
N GLU A 76 15.21 4.19 21.70
CA GLU A 76 16.26 3.37 22.32
C GLU A 76 15.85 2.84 23.69
N ALA A 77 15.34 3.72 24.56
CA ALA A 77 14.88 3.35 25.90
C ALA A 77 13.64 2.45 25.84
N PHE A 78 12.73 2.70 24.90
CA PHE A 78 11.56 1.85 24.66
C PHE A 78 11.97 0.43 24.25
N LEU A 79 12.91 0.29 23.32
CA LEU A 79 13.40 -1.02 22.86
C LEU A 79 14.05 -1.81 24.02
N HIS A 80 14.90 -1.15 24.82
CA HIS A 80 15.48 -1.77 26.00
C HIS A 80 14.39 -2.20 27.02
N TRP A 81 13.34 -1.40 27.17
CA TRP A 81 12.24 -1.71 28.07
C TRP A 81 11.41 -2.91 27.58
N ILE A 82 11.05 -2.99 26.29
CA ILE A 82 10.30 -4.14 25.78
C ILE A 82 11.10 -5.45 25.79
N ASP A 83 12.42 -5.37 25.61
CA ASP A 83 13.29 -6.56 25.60
C ASP A 83 13.50 -7.16 27.00
N GLY A 84 13.33 -6.36 28.07
CA GLY A 84 13.63 -6.79 29.45
C GLY A 84 12.48 -6.77 30.45
N ASN A 85 11.48 -5.91 30.24
CA ASN A 85 10.53 -5.50 31.29
C ASN A 85 9.06 -5.61 30.88
N LEU A 86 8.74 -6.22 29.74
CA LEU A 86 7.35 -6.47 29.39
C LEU A 86 6.68 -7.41 30.41
N SER A 87 5.41 -7.13 30.70
CA SER A 87 4.60 -7.94 31.61
C SER A 87 4.46 -9.39 31.12
N ASN A 88 4.16 -10.34 32.00
CA ASN A 88 3.82 -11.73 31.63
C ASN A 88 2.71 -11.87 30.56
N THR A 89 1.98 -10.81 30.26
CA THR A 89 0.91 -10.73 29.26
C THR A 89 1.43 -10.61 27.81
N LEU A 90 2.57 -9.94 27.59
CA LEU A 90 3.19 -9.78 26.27
C LEU A 90 4.65 -10.21 26.32
N SER A 91 5.06 -11.02 25.36
CA SER A 91 6.47 -11.31 25.11
C SER A 91 6.92 -10.73 23.78
N VAL A 92 8.23 -10.55 23.61
CA VAL A 92 8.82 -10.01 22.40
C VAL A 92 9.92 -10.95 21.90
N GLU A 93 9.88 -11.27 20.62
CA GLU A 93 10.92 -12.04 19.97
C GLU A 93 12.23 -11.24 19.87
N PRO A 94 13.40 -11.91 19.81
CA PRO A 94 14.68 -11.24 19.60
C PRO A 94 14.68 -10.34 18.36
N PRO A 95 15.47 -9.24 18.36
CA PRO A 95 15.51 -8.32 17.24
C PRO A 95 16.01 -8.99 15.95
N ALA A 96 15.37 -8.63 14.85
CA ALA A 96 15.72 -9.02 13.49
C ALA A 96 15.85 -7.78 12.59
N GLN A 97 16.32 -7.98 11.35
CA GLN A 97 16.57 -6.91 10.39
C GLN A 97 15.74 -7.10 9.12
N ALA A 98 15.33 -5.97 8.52
CA ALA A 98 14.67 -5.94 7.23
C ALA A 98 15.19 -4.76 6.39
N LEU A 99 15.20 -4.92 5.07
CA LEU A 99 15.35 -3.79 4.17
C LEU A 99 14.06 -2.96 4.18
N CYS A 100 14.21 -1.65 4.27
CA CYS A 100 13.13 -0.70 4.46
C CYS A 100 13.30 0.46 3.48
N ILE A 101 12.21 0.81 2.77
CA ILE A 101 12.09 2.04 2.01
C ILE A 101 11.25 3.02 2.85
N ASP A 102 10.03 2.62 3.19
CA ASP A 102 9.15 3.31 4.13
C ASP A 102 8.88 2.45 5.37
N LEU A 103 8.98 3.05 6.55
CA LEU A 103 8.90 2.34 7.82
C LEU A 103 7.49 1.79 8.10
N GLU A 104 6.45 2.54 7.77
CA GLU A 104 5.05 2.15 7.98
C GLU A 104 4.65 1.02 7.02
N ARG A 105 5.08 1.12 5.76
CA ARG A 105 4.84 0.05 4.76
C ARG A 105 5.63 -1.21 5.08
N THR A 106 6.83 -1.08 5.62
CA THR A 106 7.63 -2.21 6.11
C THR A 106 6.94 -2.86 7.31
N ALA A 107 6.41 -2.07 8.26
CA ALA A 107 5.62 -2.58 9.38
C ALA A 107 4.35 -3.30 8.91
N GLN A 108 3.63 -2.77 7.91
CA GLN A 108 2.49 -3.43 7.27
C GLN A 108 2.87 -4.79 6.69
N ALA A 109 3.96 -4.87 5.94
CA ALA A 109 4.37 -6.11 5.29
C ALA A 109 4.86 -7.18 6.28
N LEU A 110 5.61 -6.76 7.31
CA LEU A 110 6.03 -7.65 8.41
C LEU A 110 4.84 -8.09 9.26
N TYR A 111 3.88 -7.21 9.51
CA TYR A 111 2.63 -7.54 10.19
C TYR A 111 1.89 -8.65 9.43
N ARG A 112 1.66 -8.50 8.12
CA ARG A 112 1.02 -9.54 7.30
C ARG A 112 1.79 -10.87 7.28
N ARG A 113 3.12 -10.80 7.36
CA ARG A 113 4.00 -11.98 7.37
C ARG A 113 3.86 -12.77 8.67
N TYR A 114 3.85 -12.09 9.81
CA TYR A 114 3.98 -12.72 11.13
C TYR A 114 2.67 -12.87 11.90
N VAL A 115 1.68 -11.99 11.67
CA VAL A 115 0.42 -11.97 12.41
C VAL A 115 -0.71 -12.55 11.56
N ARG A 116 -1.51 -13.45 12.15
CA ARG A 116 -2.68 -14.05 11.53
C ARG A 116 -3.94 -13.53 12.23
N SER A 117 -4.54 -12.48 11.66
CA SER A 117 -5.81 -11.93 12.15
C SER A 117 -7.01 -12.52 11.41
N THR A 118 -8.17 -12.39 12.03
CA THR A 118 -9.46 -12.77 11.49
C THR A 118 -9.80 -11.87 10.29
N VAL A 119 -10.20 -12.50 9.17
CA VAL A 119 -10.49 -11.78 7.94
C VAL A 119 -11.91 -11.21 7.96
N HIS A 120 -12.02 -9.88 8.06
CA HIS A 120 -13.28 -9.16 7.88
C HIS A 120 -13.29 -8.44 6.53
N ARG A 121 -13.85 -9.10 5.51
CA ARG A 121 -13.90 -8.64 4.11
C ARG A 121 -14.55 -7.27 3.98
N PHE A 122 -13.85 -6.34 3.34
CA PHE A 122 -14.28 -4.96 3.11
C PHE A 122 -14.64 -4.17 4.39
N GLN A 123 -14.25 -4.67 5.56
CA GLN A 123 -14.30 -3.92 6.82
C GLN A 123 -12.88 -3.54 7.22
N THR A 124 -12.00 -4.53 7.33
CA THR A 124 -10.56 -4.35 7.59
C THR A 124 -9.69 -4.90 6.47
N HIS A 125 -10.19 -5.86 5.69
CA HIS A 125 -9.42 -6.54 4.64
C HIS A 125 -9.87 -6.18 3.23
N LEU A 126 -8.90 -6.02 2.33
CA LEU A 126 -9.11 -5.88 0.88
C LEU A 126 -8.60 -7.11 0.13
N PRO A 127 -9.24 -7.47 -1.00
CA PRO A 127 -8.80 -8.60 -1.80
C PRO A 127 -7.54 -8.25 -2.61
N LEU A 128 -6.50 -9.08 -2.51
CA LEU A 128 -5.35 -9.07 -3.41
C LEU A 128 -5.66 -9.91 -4.65
N ILE A 129 -5.72 -9.25 -5.81
CA ILE A 129 -6.08 -9.87 -7.08
C ILE A 129 -4.96 -9.74 -8.11
N PRO A 130 -4.87 -10.67 -9.08
CA PRO A 130 -4.17 -10.44 -10.33
C PRO A 130 -4.63 -9.14 -11.05
N ILE A 131 -3.70 -8.44 -11.71
CA ILE A 131 -4.03 -7.20 -12.43
C ILE A 131 -5.01 -7.43 -13.60
N ASP A 132 -4.96 -8.60 -14.23
CA ASP A 132 -5.85 -9.01 -15.31
C ASP A 132 -7.31 -9.17 -14.85
N LEU A 133 -7.51 -9.53 -13.58
CA LEU A 133 -8.84 -9.55 -12.96
C LEU A 133 -9.34 -8.16 -12.57
N ALA A 134 -8.51 -7.12 -12.59
CA ALA A 134 -8.96 -5.77 -12.28
C ALA A 134 -10.03 -5.28 -13.28
N ALA A 135 -9.93 -5.71 -14.55
CA ALA A 135 -10.94 -5.41 -15.57
C ALA A 135 -12.14 -6.37 -15.58
N GLY A 136 -12.05 -7.53 -14.90
CA GLY A 136 -12.91 -8.69 -15.11
C GLY A 136 -14.25 -8.71 -14.36
N GLY A 137 -14.69 -7.61 -13.74
CA GLY A 137 -15.97 -7.58 -13.01
C GLY A 137 -16.09 -6.40 -12.05
N LEU A 138 -17.25 -6.29 -11.39
CA LEU A 138 -17.54 -5.33 -10.32
C LEU A 138 -17.43 -6.02 -8.96
N GLY A 139 -16.93 -5.30 -7.94
CA GLY A 139 -16.98 -5.67 -6.52
C GLY A 139 -16.80 -7.17 -6.21
N GLN A 140 -17.93 -7.87 -6.04
CA GLN A 140 -18.00 -9.30 -5.69
C GLN A 140 -17.41 -10.26 -6.73
N ASP A 141 -17.63 -10.02 -8.02
CA ASP A 141 -17.08 -10.89 -9.08
C ASP A 141 -15.56 -10.85 -9.07
N ARG A 142 -15.00 -9.67 -8.80
CA ARG A 142 -13.56 -9.45 -8.67
C ARG A 142 -13.01 -10.11 -7.41
N ALA A 143 -13.75 -10.06 -6.31
CA ALA A 143 -13.37 -10.67 -5.04
C ALA A 143 -13.29 -12.21 -5.09
N ALA A 144 -14.03 -12.86 -6.00
CA ALA A 144 -13.97 -14.31 -6.19
C ALA A 144 -12.59 -14.79 -6.67
N GLY A 145 -11.83 -13.93 -7.36
CA GLY A 145 -10.46 -14.20 -7.80
C GLY A 145 -9.36 -13.80 -6.82
N ALA A 146 -9.72 -13.46 -5.57
CA ALA A 146 -8.75 -13.05 -4.56
C ALA A 146 -7.76 -14.18 -4.24
N LYS A 147 -6.47 -13.89 -4.38
CA LYS A 147 -5.40 -14.80 -3.92
C LYS A 147 -5.28 -14.79 -2.40
N GLU A 148 -5.54 -13.63 -1.81
CA GLU A 148 -5.39 -13.36 -0.38
C GLU A 148 -6.30 -12.18 0.00
N TRP A 149 -6.70 -12.13 1.27
CA TRP A 149 -7.34 -10.96 1.86
C TRP A 149 -6.35 -10.34 2.83
N ILE A 150 -6.03 -9.07 2.63
CA ILE A 150 -4.98 -8.38 3.38
C ILE A 150 -5.60 -7.23 4.15
N GLU A 151 -5.30 -7.14 5.43
CA GLU A 151 -5.66 -6.00 6.25
C GLU A 151 -5.06 -4.72 5.67
N ALA A 152 -5.87 -3.69 5.42
CA ALA A 152 -5.43 -2.49 4.74
C ALA A 152 -6.08 -1.23 5.32
N ASP A 153 -5.25 -0.21 5.53
CA ASP A 153 -5.70 1.16 5.82
C ASP A 153 -5.64 2.00 4.56
N VAL A 154 -6.75 2.65 4.21
CA VAL A 154 -6.81 3.55 3.05
C VAL A 154 -6.73 5.00 3.53
N PRO A 155 -5.70 5.77 3.14
CA PRO A 155 -5.54 7.15 3.59
C PRO A 155 -6.80 7.99 3.37
N GLY A 156 -7.18 8.75 4.41
CA GLY A 156 -8.35 9.63 4.37
C GLY A 156 -9.70 8.90 4.42
N ARG A 157 -9.73 7.59 4.74
CA ARG A 157 -10.96 6.81 4.87
C ARG A 157 -11.06 6.09 6.20
N ARG A 158 -12.26 6.07 6.77
CA ARG A 158 -12.58 5.35 8.01
C ARG A 158 -13.11 3.93 7.77
N GLY A 159 -13.50 3.61 6.54
CA GLY A 159 -14.06 2.31 6.19
C GLY A 159 -13.72 1.94 4.75
N LEU A 160 -13.64 0.64 4.51
CA LEU A 160 -13.41 0.05 3.21
C LEU A 160 -14.74 -0.16 2.47
N SER A 161 -14.66 -0.42 1.17
CA SER A 161 -15.81 -0.78 0.34
C SER A 161 -15.38 -1.71 -0.79
N GLU A 162 -16.35 -2.32 -1.46
CA GLU A 162 -16.11 -3.21 -2.60
C GLU A 162 -15.48 -2.51 -3.82
N ASP A 163 -15.39 -1.18 -3.81
CA ASP A 163 -14.65 -0.42 -4.82
C ASP A 163 -13.14 -0.56 -4.68
N PHE A 164 -12.65 -0.98 -3.51
CA PHE A 164 -11.22 -1.07 -3.21
C PHE A 164 -10.71 -2.50 -3.38
N PHE A 165 -9.49 -2.59 -3.89
CA PHE A 165 -8.80 -3.86 -4.08
C PHE A 165 -7.29 -3.62 -4.13
N LEU A 166 -6.53 -4.70 -3.99
CA LEU A 166 -5.08 -4.67 -3.99
C LEU A 166 -4.53 -5.35 -5.24
N VAL A 167 -3.46 -4.79 -5.79
CA VAL A 167 -2.71 -5.39 -6.89
C VAL A 167 -1.23 -5.32 -6.56
N ARG A 168 -0.51 -6.41 -6.80
CA ARG A 168 0.96 -6.40 -6.79
C ARG A 168 1.45 -5.82 -8.11
N ILE A 169 2.22 -4.75 -8.04
CA ILE A 169 2.79 -4.10 -9.21
C ILE A 169 4.11 -4.75 -9.57
N HIS A 170 4.29 -4.98 -10.87
CA HIS A 170 5.52 -5.49 -11.45
C HIS A 170 5.99 -4.49 -12.50
N GLY A 171 7.27 -4.12 -12.43
CA GLY A 171 7.91 -3.15 -13.29
C GLY A 171 8.30 -1.85 -12.58
N ARG A 172 9.27 -1.16 -13.17
CA ARG A 172 9.97 -0.01 -12.59
C ARG A 172 9.52 1.35 -13.12
N SER A 173 8.52 1.39 -14.00
CA SER A 173 8.14 2.60 -14.74
C SER A 173 7.55 3.70 -13.85
N MET A 174 7.05 3.34 -12.67
CA MET A 174 6.44 4.28 -11.72
C MET A 174 7.34 4.56 -10.51
N GLU A 175 8.59 4.09 -10.52
CA GLU A 175 9.58 4.45 -9.50
C GLU A 175 9.86 5.96 -9.53
N PRO A 176 10.14 6.60 -8.38
CA PRO A 176 10.20 6.01 -7.05
C PRO A 176 8.84 5.96 -6.32
N GLU A 177 7.77 6.56 -6.87
CA GLU A 177 6.46 6.64 -6.21
C GLU A 177 5.84 5.26 -5.96
N ILE A 178 5.99 4.34 -6.92
CA ILE A 178 5.57 2.94 -6.79
C ILE A 178 6.79 2.04 -7.09
N PRO A 179 7.44 1.50 -6.05
CA PRO A 179 8.52 0.53 -6.20
C PRO A 179 8.07 -0.75 -6.90
N ASP A 180 8.99 -1.40 -7.63
CA ASP A 180 8.73 -2.72 -8.18
C ASP A 180 8.42 -3.75 -7.07
N GLY A 181 7.40 -4.57 -7.26
CA GLY A 181 6.97 -5.58 -6.29
C GLY A 181 6.04 -5.08 -5.19
N SER A 182 5.78 -3.77 -5.10
CA SER A 182 4.85 -3.17 -4.14
C SER A 182 3.43 -3.74 -4.26
N ILE A 183 2.74 -3.85 -3.13
CA ILE A 183 1.29 -4.04 -3.10
C ILE A 183 0.64 -2.67 -3.01
N CYS A 184 -0.23 -2.34 -3.96
CA CYS A 184 -0.89 -1.03 -4.03
C CYS A 184 -2.40 -1.15 -3.87
N VAL A 185 -2.98 -0.13 -3.24
CA VAL A 185 -4.42 0.07 -3.11
C VAL A 185 -4.94 0.75 -4.37
N PHE A 186 -5.96 0.16 -4.97
CA PHE A 186 -6.70 0.72 -6.10
C PHE A 186 -8.16 0.90 -5.74
N ARG A 187 -8.79 1.89 -6.38
CA ARG A 187 -10.24 2.11 -6.36
C ARG A 187 -10.80 2.00 -7.77
N SER A 188 -11.87 1.24 -7.96
CA SER A 188 -12.61 1.19 -9.23
C SER A 188 -12.95 2.59 -9.73
N TYR A 189 -12.72 2.84 -11.01
CA TYR A 189 -12.96 4.12 -11.65
C TYR A 189 -14.30 4.08 -12.42
N TYR A 190 -15.23 4.95 -12.04
CA TYR A 190 -16.57 5.04 -12.67
C TYR A 190 -16.78 6.35 -13.44
N GLY A 191 -15.74 7.17 -13.60
CA GLY A 191 -15.80 8.49 -14.21
C GLY A 191 -15.28 9.61 -13.31
N GLY A 192 -15.21 10.82 -13.87
CA GLY A 192 -14.65 12.00 -13.20
C GLY A 192 -13.31 12.45 -13.78
N SER A 193 -12.68 13.44 -13.15
CA SER A 193 -11.37 13.94 -13.60
C SER A 193 -10.30 12.87 -13.44
N ARG A 194 -9.46 12.71 -14.47
CA ARG A 194 -8.26 11.85 -14.43
C ARG A 194 -6.97 12.66 -14.19
N ARG A 195 -7.07 13.98 -14.17
CA ARG A 195 -5.92 14.88 -14.15
C ARG A 195 -5.00 14.61 -12.95
N GLY A 196 -3.74 14.30 -13.23
CA GLY A 196 -2.68 14.09 -12.25
C GLY A 196 -2.69 12.73 -11.55
N GLY A 197 -3.74 11.92 -11.73
CA GLY A 197 -3.86 10.61 -11.09
C GLY A 197 -3.11 9.51 -11.83
N ILE A 198 -2.75 8.46 -11.10
CA ILE A 198 -2.24 7.21 -11.66
C ILE A 198 -3.41 6.22 -11.78
N PHE A 199 -3.49 5.50 -12.89
CA PHE A 199 -4.58 4.57 -13.18
C PHE A 199 -4.08 3.27 -13.78
N ILE A 200 -4.75 2.17 -13.45
CA ILE A 200 -4.72 0.96 -14.26
C ILE A 200 -5.56 1.22 -15.50
N VAL A 201 -4.97 1.00 -16.67
CA VAL A 201 -5.69 1.00 -17.93
C VAL A 201 -5.43 -0.28 -18.69
N GLN A 202 -6.39 -0.66 -19.52
CA GLN A 202 -6.33 -1.83 -20.38
C GLN A 202 -6.40 -1.40 -21.84
N ARG A 203 -5.51 -1.93 -22.68
CA ARG A 203 -5.63 -1.80 -24.14
C ARG A 203 -6.68 -2.78 -24.63
N ILE A 204 -7.69 -2.30 -25.35
CA ILE A 204 -8.61 -3.17 -26.08
C ILE A 204 -7.86 -3.67 -27.31
N ALA A 205 -7.38 -4.91 -27.26
CA ALA A 205 -6.84 -5.58 -28.43
C ALA A 205 -7.97 -6.12 -29.32
N THR A 206 -7.72 -6.22 -30.62
CA THR A 206 -8.61 -6.90 -31.55
C THR A 206 -8.52 -8.42 -31.35
N MET A 207 -9.58 -8.98 -30.77
CA MET A 207 -10.05 -10.37 -30.72
C MET A 207 -9.17 -11.52 -30.19
N ASP A 208 -7.82 -11.49 -30.20
CA ASP A 208 -7.04 -12.71 -29.85
C ASP A 208 -5.87 -12.51 -28.86
N GLU A 209 -5.57 -11.28 -28.44
CA GLU A 209 -4.55 -11.02 -27.41
C GLU A 209 -5.25 -10.54 -26.15
N GLY A 210 -5.08 -11.26 -25.03
CA GLY A 210 -5.52 -10.76 -23.71
C GLY A 210 -5.04 -9.32 -23.52
N GLY A 211 -5.95 -8.41 -23.14
CA GLY A 211 -5.64 -6.98 -23.15
C GLY A 211 -4.41 -6.63 -22.31
N GLU A 212 -3.53 -5.78 -22.84
CA GLU A 212 -2.34 -5.30 -22.15
C GLU A 212 -2.71 -4.35 -21.01
N PHE A 213 -2.30 -4.66 -19.78
CA PHE A 213 -2.51 -3.83 -18.60
C PHE A 213 -1.26 -3.01 -18.28
N THR A 214 -1.45 -1.73 -17.98
CA THR A 214 -0.35 -0.86 -17.54
C THR A 214 -0.84 0.20 -16.57
N LEU A 215 0.05 0.62 -15.68
CA LEU A 215 -0.14 1.84 -14.90
C LEU A 215 0.20 3.06 -15.74
N LYS A 216 -0.60 4.12 -15.63
CA LYS A 216 -0.38 5.39 -16.34
C LYS A 216 -0.72 6.58 -15.46
N ARG A 217 0.16 7.59 -15.42
CA ARG A 217 -0.21 8.92 -14.95
C ARG A 217 -0.89 9.69 -16.08
N TYR A 218 -2.08 10.23 -15.80
CA TYR A 218 -2.80 11.07 -16.75
C TYR A 218 -2.38 12.53 -16.60
N ASP A 219 -1.60 13.02 -17.56
CA ASP A 219 -1.37 14.45 -17.77
C ASP A 219 -2.16 14.90 -19.00
N SER A 220 -3.20 15.71 -18.79
CA SER A 220 -4.03 16.24 -19.87
C SER A 220 -3.74 17.72 -20.05
N THR A 221 -3.10 18.08 -21.16
CA THR A 221 -3.01 19.46 -21.62
C THR A 221 -4.22 19.74 -22.52
N LYS A 222 -5.11 20.62 -22.08
CA LYS A 222 -6.18 21.12 -22.95
C LYS A 222 -5.60 22.27 -23.78
N GLN A 223 -5.49 22.08 -25.08
CA GLN A 223 -4.99 23.13 -25.96
C GLN A 223 -6.16 23.99 -26.43
N VAL A 224 -6.25 25.23 -25.93
CA VAL A 224 -7.24 26.20 -26.38
C VAL A 224 -6.75 26.80 -27.69
N THR A 225 -7.52 26.65 -28.76
CA THR A 225 -7.25 27.26 -30.06
C THR A 225 -8.26 28.38 -30.33
N ALA A 226 -7.94 29.30 -31.26
CA ALA A 226 -8.79 30.44 -31.59
C ALA A 226 -10.19 30.06 -32.12
N GLU A 227 -10.37 28.80 -32.53
CA GLU A 227 -11.62 28.25 -33.10
C GLU A 227 -12.40 27.36 -32.10
N GLY A 228 -11.90 27.21 -30.86
CA GLY A 228 -12.54 26.42 -29.81
C GLY A 228 -11.56 25.58 -28.98
N TRP A 229 -12.12 24.80 -28.04
CA TRP A 229 -11.35 23.78 -27.31
C TRP A 229 -10.87 22.73 -28.31
N SER A 230 -9.55 22.56 -28.48
CA SER A 230 -8.99 21.47 -29.28
C SER A 230 -8.42 20.36 -28.38
N HIS A 231 -8.25 19.19 -28.99
CA HIS A 231 -8.01 17.87 -28.42
C HIS A 231 -7.13 17.83 -27.16
N ALA A 232 -7.57 17.01 -26.20
CA ALA A 232 -6.74 16.63 -25.06
C ALA A 232 -5.81 15.50 -25.49
N SER A 233 -4.51 15.77 -25.68
CA SER A 233 -3.53 14.69 -25.78
C SER A 233 -3.34 14.07 -24.39
N ILE A 234 -3.37 12.73 -24.33
CA ILE A 234 -3.04 11.99 -23.11
C ILE A 234 -1.58 11.59 -23.22
N ARG A 235 -0.72 12.27 -22.46
CA ARG A 235 0.69 11.91 -22.36
C ARG A 235 0.86 10.86 -21.28
N MET A 236 1.56 9.80 -21.63
CA MET A 236 1.99 8.79 -20.67
C MET A 236 3.30 9.19 -20.07
N GLN A 237 3.26 9.54 -18.80
CA GLN A 237 4.44 9.91 -18.05
C GLN A 237 4.78 8.77 -17.09
N PRO A 238 5.84 7.99 -17.36
CA PRO A 238 6.42 7.17 -16.31
C PRO A 238 6.87 8.08 -15.17
N GLY A 239 6.80 7.58 -13.93
CA GLY A 239 7.44 8.23 -12.79
C GLY A 239 8.96 8.14 -12.86
N ASN A 240 9.48 7.11 -13.54
CA ASN A 240 10.90 6.81 -13.62
C ASN A 240 11.52 7.42 -14.90
N PRO A 241 12.53 8.32 -14.78
CA PRO A 241 13.21 8.95 -15.92
C PRO A 241 13.92 7.99 -16.88
N GLU A 242 14.21 6.75 -16.47
CA GLU A 242 14.77 5.71 -17.33
C GLU A 242 13.79 5.26 -18.44
N PHE A 243 12.50 5.55 -18.27
CA PHE A 243 11.45 5.16 -19.20
C PHE A 243 11.00 6.36 -20.03
N SER A 244 10.83 6.14 -21.33
CA SER A 244 10.39 7.20 -22.25
C SER A 244 8.88 7.44 -22.13
N SER A 245 8.49 8.70 -22.04
CA SER A 245 7.10 9.10 -22.19
C SER A 245 6.61 8.85 -23.63
N TRP A 246 5.35 8.48 -23.79
CA TRP A 246 4.73 8.34 -25.10
C TRP A 246 3.33 8.91 -25.14
N GLU A 247 2.89 9.38 -26.30
CA GLU A 247 1.56 9.94 -26.49
C GLU A 247 0.62 8.85 -26.99
N LEU A 248 -0.56 8.73 -26.35
CA LEU A 248 -1.61 7.86 -26.87
C LEU A 248 -2.10 8.42 -28.21
N ARG A 249 -2.13 7.56 -29.22
CA ARG A 249 -2.82 7.85 -30.48
C ARG A 249 -4.31 7.62 -30.27
N GLU A 250 -5.15 8.45 -30.90
CA GLU A 250 -6.61 8.36 -30.79
C GLU A 250 -7.18 7.03 -31.31
N GLU A 251 -6.42 6.34 -32.17
CA GLU A 251 -6.75 5.05 -32.75
C GLU A 251 -6.67 3.90 -31.72
N ASP A 252 -5.90 4.07 -30.63
CA ASP A 252 -5.78 3.07 -29.59
C ASP A 252 -6.96 3.16 -28.61
N ARG A 253 -7.79 2.12 -28.56
CA ARG A 253 -8.90 2.05 -27.60
C ARG A 253 -8.38 1.59 -26.23
N TRP A 254 -8.30 2.51 -25.27
CA TRP A 254 -7.95 2.21 -23.88
C TRP A 254 -9.13 2.43 -22.94
N VAL A 255 -9.29 1.53 -21.98
CA VAL A 255 -10.28 1.65 -20.91
C VAL A 255 -9.59 1.90 -19.58
N THR A 256 -10.03 2.93 -18.86
CA THR A 256 -9.59 3.20 -17.48
C THR A 256 -10.36 2.29 -16.53
N ILE A 257 -9.63 1.49 -15.76
CA ILE A 257 -10.20 0.46 -14.89
C ILE A 257 -10.28 0.93 -13.44
N ALA A 258 -9.18 1.46 -12.93
CA ALA A 258 -9.08 1.84 -11.52
C ALA A 258 -8.05 2.93 -11.31
N GLN A 259 -8.26 3.72 -10.27
CA GLN A 259 -7.36 4.76 -9.80
C GLN A 259 -6.47 4.22 -8.70
N PHE A 260 -5.17 4.47 -8.80
CA PHE A 260 -4.21 4.26 -7.72
C PHE A 260 -4.53 5.20 -6.55
N VAL A 261 -4.47 4.66 -5.33
CA VAL A 261 -4.78 5.41 -4.11
C VAL A 261 -3.51 5.58 -3.27
N SER A 262 -2.81 4.49 -2.99
CA SER A 262 -1.58 4.47 -2.21
C SER A 262 -0.82 3.16 -2.39
N VAL A 263 0.46 3.15 -2.02
CA VAL A 263 1.20 1.92 -1.75
C VAL A 263 0.82 1.43 -0.34
N LEU A 264 0.52 0.14 -0.21
CA LEU A 264 0.23 -0.53 1.07
C LEU A 264 1.49 -1.18 1.64
N GLU A 265 2.21 -1.94 0.81
CA GLU A 265 3.44 -2.64 1.18
C GLU A 265 4.53 -2.31 0.16
N ASP A 266 5.72 -1.99 0.65
CA ASP A 266 6.94 -2.01 -0.16
C ASP A 266 7.36 -3.48 -0.41
N PRO A 267 8.16 -3.76 -1.44
CA PRO A 267 8.73 -5.09 -1.64
C PRO A 267 9.57 -5.49 -0.43
N VAL A 268 9.16 -6.54 0.28
CA VAL A 268 9.99 -7.12 1.36
C VAL A 268 11.07 -7.98 0.70
N ALA A 269 12.33 -7.59 0.88
CA ALA A 269 13.49 -8.41 0.55
C ALA A 269 13.80 -9.43 1.65
#